data_AF-A0A246JMG6-F1
#
_entry.id   AF-A0A246JMG6-F1
#
_cell.length_a   1.000
_cell.length_b   1.000
_cell.length_c   1.000
_cell.angle_alpha   90.00
_cell.angle_beta   90.00
_cell.angle_gamma   90.00
#
_symmetry.space_group_name_H-M   'P 1'
#
loop_
_entity.id
_entity.type
_entity.pdbx_description
1 polymer ?
#
loop_
_entity_poly.entity_id
_entity_poly.type
_entity_poly.pdbx_seq_one_letter_code
_entity_poly.pdbx_strand_id
1 'polypeptide(L)'
;MSGDEAASSDITGPPPRPAQLQRFVLPVPSDPTPRPSHRPTASACSLIRPPVTIRFPRHLALILVLLLSPVAHAVTPTEQMAINQKRYGIAAQGVLVMHDGQVVFKGIMGASEDSIFPVYSVSKLFVSTLVMQLAEQGKIDLDKPASAYLTGLPTRWQPITVRQLLNHTSGLPEYFDSKHDFLPTVQATFASLAERPLVFTPGSASRYTQTNYLVLTLLLETQYGKPYPQIASERILRPLGMKHTFLGAPTLPKSGVLKAYAGKGGKLTDAETVPWPVYSYGHSDLFLTLDDLARFLKAISRGELVGKQALQQLWQPPRLTNDRPGMFATGWEYGESGAYHHVGHDGGTQVRVRFLFKDKVDGDNFIVIYLTNGSVRNVWSRVLLDSAMAAAAPDQFPQEVLAEQLIAFALGETGAPSIDKTPLSERTVNTAGYAVLENLGPDAALRVFDLGTTLFPESARAWEGRAEVYRVKGDPIKARESREKARELAKP
;
A
#
# COMPACT_ATOMS: atom_id res chain seq x y z
N MET A 1 -63.19 -2.38 22.40
CA MET A 1 -62.83 -3.42 23.38
C MET A 1 -61.63 -4.15 22.77
N SER A 2 -60.42 -3.86 23.26
CA SER A 2 -59.55 -4.78 24.05
C SER A 2 -58.99 -5.92 23.17
N GLY A 3 -57.68 -6.13 23.02
CA GLY A 3 -56.62 -6.15 24.04
C GLY A 3 -56.58 -7.56 24.68
N ASP A 4 -55.47 -8.27 24.85
CA ASP A 4 -54.04 -7.95 24.64
C ASP A 4 -53.18 -9.27 24.62
N GLU A 5 -51.84 -9.17 24.58
CA GLU A 5 -50.80 -10.17 24.99
C GLU A 5 -50.30 -11.35 24.07
N ALA A 6 -49.09 -11.13 23.50
CA ALA A 6 -47.78 -11.77 23.87
C ALA A 6 -47.16 -13.04 23.19
N ALA A 7 -45.84 -12.91 22.91
CA ALA A 7 -44.72 -13.89 22.77
C ALA A 7 -44.63 -14.83 21.52
N SER A 8 -43.61 -14.73 20.62
CA SER A 8 -42.16 -15.12 20.72
C SER A 8 -41.92 -16.65 20.57
N SER A 9 -40.99 -17.22 19.79
CA SER A 9 -39.68 -16.84 19.19
C SER A 9 -39.41 -17.68 17.90
N ASP A 10 -38.75 -17.24 16.81
CA ASP A 10 -37.36 -16.75 16.56
C ASP A 10 -36.33 -17.85 16.16
N ILE A 11 -36.14 -18.06 14.84
CA ILE A 11 -34.96 -18.73 14.21
C ILE A 11 -34.71 -18.12 12.82
N THR A 12 -33.60 -17.39 12.63
CA THR A 12 -32.70 -17.43 11.44
C THR A 12 -31.56 -16.42 11.59
N GLY A 13 -30.36 -16.89 11.94
CA GLY A 13 -29.17 -16.03 12.08
C GLY A 13 -28.45 -15.76 10.75
N PRO A 14 -27.82 -14.57 10.56
CA PRO A 14 -27.03 -14.25 9.37
C PRO A 14 -25.64 -14.95 9.37
N PRO A 15 -25.01 -15.11 8.19
CA PRO A 15 -23.71 -15.78 8.06
C PRO A 15 -22.54 -15.02 8.71
N PRO A 16 -21.43 -15.72 9.04
CA PRO A 16 -20.33 -15.14 9.83
C PRO A 16 -19.52 -14.09 9.07
N ARG A 17 -19.08 -13.05 9.80
CA ARG A 17 -18.20 -11.99 9.31
C ARG A 17 -16.76 -12.50 9.11
N PRO A 18 -16.01 -12.02 8.10
CA PRO A 18 -14.56 -12.24 8.04
C PRO A 18 -13.89 -11.59 9.25
N ALA A 19 -12.95 -12.32 9.87
CA ALA A 19 -12.30 -11.87 11.09
C ALA A 19 -11.39 -10.67 10.84
N GLN A 20 -11.57 -9.59 11.62
CA GLN A 20 -10.60 -8.50 11.68
C GLN A 20 -9.31 -9.02 12.34
N LEU A 21 -8.21 -9.07 11.58
CA LEU A 21 -6.88 -9.32 12.12
C LEU A 21 -6.47 -8.15 13.03
N GLN A 22 -6.69 -8.31 14.33
CA GLN A 22 -6.17 -7.40 15.34
C GLN A 22 -4.64 -7.44 15.31
N ARG A 23 -4.00 -6.31 14.98
CA ARG A 23 -2.54 -6.18 15.06
C ARG A 23 -2.10 -6.24 16.52
N PHE A 24 -1.54 -7.37 16.94
CA PHE A 24 -0.82 -7.45 18.20
C PHE A 24 0.45 -6.59 18.15
N VAL A 25 0.75 -5.93 19.27
CA VAL A 25 1.83 -4.96 19.43
C VAL A 25 2.57 -5.31 20.72
N LEU A 26 3.88 -5.54 20.63
CA LEU A 26 4.79 -5.62 21.78
C LEU A 26 6.11 -4.89 21.46
N PRO A 27 6.82 -4.36 22.48
CA PRO A 27 7.89 -3.38 22.31
C PRO A 27 9.27 -4.00 22.03
N VAL A 28 10.20 -3.16 21.57
CA VAL A 28 11.64 -3.47 21.48
C VAL A 28 12.40 -2.40 22.27
N PRO A 29 13.33 -2.76 23.17
CA PRO A 29 14.13 -1.80 23.92
C PRO A 29 15.27 -1.21 23.08
N SER A 30 15.66 0.02 23.41
CA SER A 30 16.71 0.81 22.76
C SER A 30 18.02 0.78 23.55
N ASP A 31 19.16 0.61 22.86
CA ASP A 31 20.35 1.47 23.08
C ASP A 31 21.45 1.28 22.03
N PRO A 32 22.22 2.33 21.66
CA PRO A 32 23.43 2.22 20.84
C PRO A 32 24.71 2.56 21.62
N THR A 33 25.84 1.91 21.30
CA THR A 33 27.18 2.44 21.61
C THR A 33 28.15 2.27 20.43
N PRO A 34 28.88 3.33 20.01
CA PRO A 34 29.86 3.26 18.93
C PRO A 34 31.29 3.07 19.46
N ARG A 35 32.16 2.42 18.67
CA ARG A 35 33.63 2.38 18.90
C ARG A 35 34.42 2.48 17.57
N PRO A 36 35.70 2.89 17.62
CA PRO A 36 36.17 3.93 16.69
C PRO A 36 37.14 3.46 15.60
N SER A 37 37.53 4.44 14.78
CA SER A 37 38.42 4.38 13.63
C SER A 37 39.90 4.11 13.96
N HIS A 38 40.60 3.40 13.07
CA HIS A 38 42.05 3.46 12.95
C HIS A 38 42.53 3.40 11.48
N ARG A 39 43.34 4.40 11.11
CA ARG A 39 44.44 4.40 10.13
C ARG A 39 45.74 4.57 10.96
N PRO A 40 46.97 4.20 10.51
CA PRO A 40 47.59 4.49 9.20
C PRO A 40 48.19 3.20 8.56
N THR A 41 49.11 3.16 7.58
CA THR A 41 50.03 4.15 6.97
C THR A 41 50.33 3.79 5.51
N ALA A 42 51.01 4.66 4.76
CA ALA A 42 51.59 4.37 3.45
C ALA A 42 53.12 4.16 3.52
N SER A 43 53.68 3.40 2.58
CA SER A 43 55.08 3.49 2.14
C SER A 43 55.22 2.90 0.73
N ALA A 44 56.13 3.47 -0.06
CA ALA A 44 56.34 3.09 -1.46
C ALA A 44 57.84 3.01 -1.76
N CYS A 45 58.25 2.01 -2.56
CA CYS A 45 59.37 2.15 -3.51
C CYS A 45 59.43 1.01 -4.54
N SER A 46 59.40 1.41 -5.82
CA SER A 46 60.21 0.96 -6.96
C SER A 46 60.98 -0.38 -6.91
N LEU A 47 60.86 -1.18 -7.98
CA LEU A 47 61.98 -1.48 -8.91
C LEU A 47 61.47 -2.16 -10.22
N ILE A 48 62.32 -2.25 -11.26
CA ILE A 48 61.93 -2.28 -12.69
C ILE A 48 62.61 -3.42 -13.50
N ARG A 49 61.81 -4.14 -14.34
CA ARG A 49 62.17 -4.96 -15.54
C ARG A 49 62.97 -6.27 -15.31
N PRO A 50 63.10 -7.19 -16.32
CA PRO A 50 62.69 -7.15 -17.74
C PRO A 50 61.73 -8.30 -18.18
N PRO A 51 61.24 -8.33 -19.45
CA PRO A 51 60.31 -9.38 -19.91
C PRO A 51 61.04 -10.65 -20.40
N VAL A 52 60.44 -11.81 -20.17
CA VAL A 52 60.89 -13.10 -20.73
C VAL A 52 59.81 -13.65 -21.66
N THR A 53 60.12 -13.72 -22.95
CA THR A 53 59.30 -14.41 -23.97
C THR A 53 59.58 -15.91 -23.94
N ILE A 54 58.54 -16.72 -23.69
CA ILE A 54 58.60 -18.19 -23.87
C ILE A 54 57.59 -18.59 -24.95
N ARG A 55 58.04 -19.40 -25.91
CA ARG A 55 57.22 -19.95 -27.00
C ARG A 55 56.46 -21.20 -26.56
N PHE A 56 55.24 -21.36 -27.07
CA PHE A 56 54.44 -22.57 -26.94
C PHE A 56 55.08 -23.80 -27.61
N PRO A 57 55.03 -24.99 -26.98
CA PRO A 57 54.86 -26.25 -27.69
C PRO A 57 53.36 -26.51 -27.95
N ARG A 58 53.06 -27.20 -29.05
CA ARG A 58 51.71 -27.63 -29.44
C ARG A 58 51.24 -28.84 -28.61
N HIS A 59 49.95 -29.14 -28.71
CA HIS A 59 49.26 -30.35 -28.21
C HIS A 59 48.80 -30.34 -26.75
N LEU A 60 47.75 -29.56 -26.47
CA LEU A 60 46.63 -30.06 -25.68
C LEU A 60 45.33 -29.47 -26.21
N ALA A 61 44.45 -30.31 -26.77
CA ALA A 61 43.10 -29.92 -27.13
C ALA A 61 42.26 -29.83 -25.85
N LEU A 62 42.40 -28.72 -25.12
CA LEU A 62 41.54 -28.46 -23.97
C LEU A 62 40.14 -28.14 -24.50
N ILE A 63 39.25 -29.13 -24.44
CA ILE A 63 37.81 -28.90 -24.66
C ILE A 63 37.36 -28.01 -23.51
N LEU A 64 37.35 -26.69 -23.75
CA LEU A 64 36.72 -25.73 -22.87
C LEU A 64 35.21 -25.96 -22.99
N VAL A 65 34.68 -26.91 -22.23
CA VAL A 65 33.27 -26.95 -21.91
C VAL A 65 33.01 -25.68 -21.11
N LEU A 66 32.58 -24.64 -21.83
CA LEU A 66 31.88 -23.52 -21.23
C LEU A 66 30.64 -24.10 -20.57
N LEU A 67 30.78 -24.39 -19.28
CA LEU A 67 29.66 -24.44 -18.35
C LEU A 67 29.06 -23.03 -18.34
N LEU A 68 28.25 -22.77 -19.35
CA LEU A 68 27.18 -21.79 -19.28
C LEU A 68 26.24 -22.30 -18.19
N SER A 69 26.60 -22.02 -16.93
CA SER A 69 25.61 -21.87 -15.87
C SER A 69 24.50 -21.02 -16.49
N PRO A 70 23.24 -21.49 -16.52
CA PRO A 70 22.17 -20.69 -17.06
C PRO A 70 22.15 -19.42 -16.24
N VAL A 71 22.52 -18.29 -16.88
CA VAL A 71 22.29 -16.97 -16.31
C VAL A 71 20.79 -16.93 -16.12
N ALA A 72 20.34 -16.99 -14.86
CA ALA A 72 18.93 -16.95 -14.54
C ALA A 72 18.41 -15.65 -15.15
N HIS A 73 17.62 -15.76 -16.20
CA HIS A 73 17.10 -14.58 -16.89
C HIS A 73 16.19 -13.87 -15.89
N ALA A 74 16.54 -12.64 -15.53
CA ALA A 74 15.72 -11.83 -14.65
C ALA A 74 14.36 -11.64 -15.30
N VAL A 75 13.29 -11.96 -14.57
CA VAL A 75 11.91 -11.84 -15.06
C VAL A 75 11.64 -10.38 -15.39
N THR A 76 11.32 -10.09 -16.65
CA THR A 76 11.01 -8.73 -17.08
C THR A 76 9.66 -8.27 -16.50
N PRO A 77 9.42 -6.95 -16.34
CA PRO A 77 8.12 -6.45 -15.87
C PRO A 77 6.91 -6.93 -16.70
N THR A 78 7.08 -7.10 -18.01
CA THR A 78 6.05 -7.65 -18.91
C THR A 78 5.75 -9.12 -18.61
N GLU A 79 6.77 -9.93 -18.37
CA GLU A 79 6.60 -11.34 -17.95
C GLU A 79 5.99 -11.43 -16.56
N GLN A 80 6.38 -10.57 -15.62
CA GLN A 80 5.78 -10.51 -14.29
C GLN A 80 4.29 -10.14 -14.34
N MET A 81 3.88 -9.22 -15.23
CA MET A 81 2.45 -8.95 -15.47
C MET A 81 1.71 -10.19 -15.97
N ALA A 82 2.30 -10.98 -16.88
CA ALA A 82 1.69 -12.22 -17.37
C ALA A 82 1.62 -13.31 -16.27
N ILE A 83 2.66 -13.44 -15.43
CA ILE A 83 2.70 -14.31 -14.25
C ILE A 83 1.58 -13.92 -13.28
N ASN A 84 1.47 -12.63 -12.94
CA ASN A 84 0.42 -12.10 -12.08
C ASN A 84 -0.98 -12.38 -12.66
N GLN A 85 -1.17 -12.19 -13.97
CA GLN A 85 -2.44 -12.52 -14.63
C GLN A 85 -2.80 -14.00 -14.46
N LYS A 86 -1.84 -14.90 -14.68
CA LYS A 86 -2.02 -16.36 -14.57
C LYS A 86 -2.28 -16.81 -13.12
N ARG A 87 -1.49 -16.33 -12.15
CA ARG A 87 -1.60 -16.76 -10.73
C ARG A 87 -2.91 -16.31 -10.09
N TYR A 88 -3.34 -15.08 -10.34
CA TYR A 88 -4.46 -14.45 -9.64
C TYR A 88 -5.74 -14.36 -10.47
N GLY A 89 -5.69 -14.64 -11.78
CA GLY A 89 -6.81 -14.50 -12.70
C GLY A 89 -7.22 -13.04 -12.86
N ILE A 90 -6.25 -12.16 -13.15
CA ILE A 90 -6.49 -10.71 -13.30
C ILE A 90 -7.25 -10.44 -14.60
N ALA A 91 -8.32 -9.65 -14.52
CA ALA A 91 -9.14 -9.30 -15.68
C ALA A 91 -8.39 -8.36 -16.63
N ALA A 92 -8.03 -7.17 -16.12
CA ALA A 92 -7.14 -6.23 -16.77
C ALA A 92 -6.22 -5.54 -15.75
N GLN A 93 -5.10 -5.03 -16.23
CA GLN A 93 -4.07 -4.40 -15.42
C GLN A 93 -3.29 -3.35 -16.21
N GLY A 94 -2.84 -2.31 -15.51
CA GLY A 94 -1.93 -1.29 -16.00
C GLY A 94 -0.84 -1.01 -14.97
N VAL A 95 0.42 -1.08 -15.39
CA VAL A 95 1.58 -0.90 -14.53
C VAL A 95 2.45 0.20 -15.11
N LEU A 96 2.96 1.08 -14.25
CA LEU A 96 3.95 2.09 -14.61
C LEU A 96 4.99 2.22 -13.51
N VAL A 97 6.26 2.24 -13.91
CA VAL A 97 7.42 2.52 -13.05
C VAL A 97 8.18 3.68 -13.65
N MET A 98 8.42 4.72 -12.85
CA MET A 98 9.40 5.76 -13.14
C MET A 98 10.57 5.69 -12.17
N HIS A 99 11.76 6.04 -12.64
CA HIS A 99 12.94 6.34 -11.83
C HIS A 99 13.44 7.73 -12.23
N ASP A 100 13.66 8.62 -11.26
CA ASP A 100 14.12 10.01 -11.46
C ASP A 100 13.30 10.79 -12.50
N GLY A 101 11.99 10.55 -12.52
CA GLY A 101 11.02 11.17 -13.43
C GLY A 101 11.04 10.64 -14.87
N GLN A 102 11.89 9.66 -15.19
CA GLN A 102 11.89 8.93 -16.46
C GLN A 102 11.07 7.65 -16.34
N VAL A 103 10.26 7.32 -17.35
CA VAL A 103 9.51 6.05 -17.37
C VAL A 103 10.48 4.93 -17.70
N VAL A 104 10.72 4.02 -16.75
CA VAL A 104 11.53 2.80 -16.97
C VAL A 104 10.67 1.63 -17.42
N PHE A 105 9.38 1.63 -17.06
CA PHE A 105 8.40 0.66 -17.56
C PHE A 105 7.00 1.28 -17.63
N LYS A 106 6.25 0.96 -18.70
CA LYS A 106 4.80 1.13 -18.81
C LYS A 106 4.26 -0.10 -19.55
N GLY A 107 3.23 -0.74 -19.01
CA GLY A 107 2.57 -1.89 -19.62
C GLY A 107 1.10 -1.95 -19.25
N ILE A 108 0.25 -2.32 -20.22
CA ILE A 108 -1.19 -2.55 -20.01
C ILE A 108 -1.54 -3.90 -20.65
N MET A 109 -2.38 -4.68 -19.97
CA MET A 109 -2.74 -6.04 -20.36
C MET A 109 -4.21 -6.31 -20.01
N GLY A 110 -4.98 -6.87 -20.95
CA GLY A 110 -6.43 -7.08 -20.80
C GLY A 110 -7.30 -5.82 -20.98
N ALA A 111 -6.69 -4.68 -21.34
CA ALA A 111 -7.35 -3.39 -21.55
C ALA A 111 -6.60 -2.57 -22.63
N SER A 112 -7.17 -1.42 -23.02
CA SER A 112 -6.55 -0.43 -23.91
C SER A 112 -5.74 0.62 -23.13
N GLU A 113 -4.87 1.38 -23.80
CA GLU A 113 -4.06 2.43 -23.12
C GLU A 113 -4.90 3.59 -22.56
N ASP A 114 -6.03 3.88 -23.19
CA ASP A 114 -7.00 4.90 -22.81
C ASP A 114 -8.09 4.38 -21.85
N SER A 115 -7.97 3.12 -21.40
CA SER A 115 -8.93 2.53 -20.46
C SER A 115 -8.94 3.27 -19.11
N ILE A 116 -10.14 3.63 -18.67
CA ILE A 116 -10.41 4.39 -17.45
C ILE A 116 -10.71 3.41 -16.32
N PHE A 117 -9.90 3.45 -15.26
CA PHE A 117 -10.04 2.62 -14.07
C PHE A 117 -10.74 3.40 -12.95
N PRO A 118 -11.65 2.78 -12.18
CA PRO A 118 -12.02 3.29 -10.86
C PRO A 118 -10.80 3.20 -9.92
N VAL A 119 -10.45 4.29 -9.24
CA VAL A 119 -9.28 4.32 -8.34
C VAL A 119 -9.62 4.48 -6.86
N TYR A 120 -10.91 4.50 -6.52
CA TYR A 120 -11.41 4.40 -5.16
C TYR A 120 -10.71 5.42 -4.23
N SER A 121 -10.08 4.94 -3.15
CA SER A 121 -9.44 5.80 -2.15
C SER A 121 -8.17 6.52 -2.62
N VAL A 122 -7.65 6.29 -3.83
CA VAL A 122 -6.66 7.18 -4.46
C VAL A 122 -7.23 8.59 -4.67
N SER A 123 -8.56 8.76 -4.73
CA SER A 123 -9.24 10.07 -4.69
C SER A 123 -8.71 10.99 -3.58
N LYS A 124 -8.36 10.40 -2.44
CA LYS A 124 -7.86 11.12 -1.26
C LYS A 124 -6.59 11.89 -1.54
N LEU A 125 -5.72 11.39 -2.41
CA LEU A 125 -4.46 12.08 -2.75
C LEU A 125 -4.72 13.44 -3.38
N PHE A 126 -5.84 13.62 -4.09
CA PHE A 126 -6.24 14.90 -4.68
C PHE A 126 -6.72 15.87 -3.60
N VAL A 127 -7.60 15.43 -2.70
CA VAL A 127 -8.03 16.21 -1.52
C VAL A 127 -6.81 16.61 -0.66
N SER A 128 -5.97 15.66 -0.29
CA SER A 128 -4.77 15.88 0.52
C SER A 128 -3.81 16.86 -0.15
N THR A 129 -3.59 16.76 -1.47
CA THR A 129 -2.76 17.71 -2.22
C THR A 129 -3.33 19.12 -2.18
N LEU A 130 -4.64 19.30 -2.32
CA LEU A 130 -5.28 20.62 -2.22
C LEU A 130 -5.18 21.20 -0.80
N VAL A 131 -5.27 20.36 0.24
CA VAL A 131 -5.06 20.78 1.64
C VAL A 131 -3.60 21.15 1.89
N MET A 132 -2.63 20.38 1.35
CA MET A 132 -1.21 20.72 1.38
C MET A 132 -0.92 22.05 0.66
N GLN A 133 -1.56 22.32 -0.49
CA GLN A 133 -1.46 23.60 -1.18
C GLN A 133 -1.94 24.78 -0.33
N LEU A 134 -3.04 24.63 0.41
CA LEU A 134 -3.52 25.67 1.33
C LEU A 134 -2.55 25.89 2.49
N ALA A 135 -1.91 24.82 3.00
CA ALA A 135 -0.94 24.89 4.07
C ALA A 135 0.37 25.57 3.63
N GLU A 136 0.90 25.21 2.47
CA GLU A 136 2.08 25.85 1.86
C GLU A 136 1.83 27.34 1.56
N GLN A 137 0.60 27.70 1.16
CA GLN A 137 0.18 29.09 0.97
C GLN A 137 -0.06 29.86 2.29
N GLY A 138 0.12 29.23 3.46
CA GLY A 138 -0.14 29.83 4.77
C GLY A 138 -1.62 30.15 5.04
N LYS A 139 -2.54 29.65 4.20
CA LYS A 139 -4.00 29.89 4.35
C LYS A 139 -4.61 29.04 5.47
N ILE A 140 -4.05 27.85 5.67
CA ILE A 140 -4.39 26.98 6.80
C ILE A 140 -3.12 26.55 7.54
N ASP A 141 -3.30 26.24 8.81
CA ASP A 141 -2.30 25.64 9.68
C ASP A 141 -2.82 24.23 10.00
N LEU A 142 -2.01 23.21 9.69
CA LEU A 142 -2.45 21.82 9.84
C LEU A 142 -2.64 21.43 11.32
N ASP A 143 -1.96 22.11 12.23
CA ASP A 143 -2.04 21.85 13.67
C ASP A 143 -3.16 22.64 14.36
N LYS A 144 -3.87 23.51 13.63
CA LYS A 144 -5.12 24.11 14.11
C LYS A 144 -6.33 23.20 13.90
N PRO A 145 -7.36 23.32 14.75
CA PRO A 145 -8.62 22.59 14.58
C PRO A 145 -9.30 22.93 13.26
N ALA A 146 -9.95 21.96 12.61
CA ALA A 146 -10.66 22.19 11.35
C ALA A 146 -11.81 23.22 11.51
N SER A 147 -12.37 23.36 12.72
CA SER A 147 -13.36 24.38 13.08
C SER A 147 -12.85 25.82 13.00
N ALA A 148 -11.53 26.04 12.94
CA ALA A 148 -10.96 27.36 12.67
C ALA A 148 -11.12 27.81 11.21
N TYR A 149 -11.48 26.88 10.30
CA TYR A 149 -11.55 27.10 8.85
C TYR A 149 -12.92 26.87 8.24
N LEU A 150 -13.86 26.27 8.99
CA LEU A 150 -15.23 25.98 8.56
C LEU A 150 -16.19 25.87 9.76
N THR A 151 -17.47 26.11 9.53
CA THR A 151 -18.54 26.04 10.54
C THR A 151 -19.41 24.80 10.36
N GLY A 152 -20.27 24.50 11.34
CA GLY A 152 -21.22 23.38 11.25
C GLY A 152 -20.65 22.00 11.62
N LEU A 153 -19.45 21.93 12.22
CA LEU A 153 -18.93 20.70 12.82
C LEU A 153 -19.61 20.40 14.18
N PRO A 154 -19.97 19.13 14.47
CA PRO A 154 -20.41 18.70 15.80
C PRO A 154 -19.42 19.10 16.89
N THR A 155 -19.92 19.50 18.06
CA THR A 155 -19.10 20.05 19.16
C THR A 155 -17.93 19.14 19.55
N ARG A 156 -18.13 17.82 19.58
CA ARG A 156 -17.08 16.83 19.88
C ARG A 156 -15.95 16.77 18.83
N TRP A 157 -16.21 17.23 17.61
CA TRP A 157 -15.27 17.21 16.49
C TRP A 157 -14.52 18.53 16.34
N GLN A 158 -15.05 19.62 16.90
CA GLN A 158 -14.47 20.96 16.76
C GLN A 158 -13.00 21.07 17.21
N PRO A 159 -12.48 20.32 18.21
CA PRO A 159 -11.05 20.37 18.59
C PRO A 159 -10.11 19.61 17.65
N ILE A 160 -10.61 18.80 16.71
CA ILE A 160 -9.77 17.90 15.90
C ILE A 160 -9.00 18.70 14.83
N THR A 161 -7.68 18.49 14.77
CA THR A 161 -6.80 19.23 13.85
C THR A 161 -6.89 18.72 12.41
N VAL A 162 -6.58 19.59 11.45
CA VAL A 162 -6.54 19.20 10.03
C VAL A 162 -5.52 18.07 9.81
N ARG A 163 -4.38 18.11 10.52
CA ARG A 163 -3.36 17.04 10.53
C ARG A 163 -3.93 15.71 11.06
N GLN A 164 -4.76 15.73 12.11
CA GLN A 164 -5.40 14.51 12.64
C GLN A 164 -6.43 13.90 11.67
N LEU A 165 -7.16 14.73 10.93
CA LEU A 165 -8.07 14.27 9.87
C LEU A 165 -7.29 13.60 8.74
N LEU A 166 -6.27 14.28 8.20
CA LEU A 166 -5.41 13.77 7.13
C LEU A 166 -4.72 12.45 7.51
N ASN A 167 -4.20 12.35 8.75
CA ASN A 167 -3.42 11.20 9.19
C ASN A 167 -4.26 10.04 9.77
N HIS A 168 -5.59 10.12 9.66
CA HIS A 168 -6.51 9.15 10.24
C HIS A 168 -6.33 8.92 11.75
N THR A 169 -5.94 9.96 12.49
CA THR A 169 -5.78 9.95 13.96
C THR A 169 -6.86 10.75 14.68
N SER A 170 -7.98 11.02 14.02
CA SER A 170 -9.08 11.89 14.49
C SER A 170 -10.03 11.25 15.52
N GLY A 171 -10.09 9.93 15.61
CA GLY A 171 -11.10 9.23 16.42
C GLY A 171 -12.52 9.23 15.84
N LEU A 172 -12.78 9.86 14.68
CA LEU A 172 -14.14 10.02 14.16
C LEU A 172 -14.83 8.67 13.86
N PRO A 173 -16.16 8.55 14.12
CA PRO A 173 -16.96 7.41 13.69
C PRO A 173 -17.07 7.38 12.15
N GLU A 174 -17.33 6.21 11.57
CA GLU A 174 -17.61 6.10 10.13
C GLU A 174 -19.04 6.56 9.82
N TYR A 175 -19.23 7.17 8.64
CA TYR A 175 -20.47 7.88 8.31
C TYR A 175 -21.54 7.03 7.60
N PHE A 176 -21.15 5.89 7.03
CA PHE A 176 -22.01 4.93 6.36
C PHE A 176 -21.77 3.53 6.92
N ASP A 177 -22.72 2.63 6.68
CA ASP A 177 -22.61 1.21 7.01
C ASP A 177 -22.47 0.36 5.74
N SER A 178 -22.50 -0.96 5.88
CA SER A 178 -22.38 -1.90 4.75
C SER A 178 -23.57 -1.90 3.79
N LYS A 179 -24.63 -1.11 4.02
CA LYS A 179 -25.75 -0.95 3.07
C LYS A 179 -25.55 0.23 2.13
N HIS A 180 -24.59 1.11 2.43
CA HIS A 180 -24.37 2.36 1.71
C HIS A 180 -25.59 3.31 1.72
N ASP A 181 -26.38 3.28 2.80
CA ASP A 181 -27.53 4.18 3.02
C ASP A 181 -27.04 5.62 3.30
N PHE A 182 -26.91 6.43 2.26
CA PHE A 182 -26.40 7.81 2.35
C PHE A 182 -27.50 8.85 2.63
N LEU A 183 -27.24 9.76 3.56
CA LEU A 183 -28.12 10.91 3.82
C LEU A 183 -27.97 11.99 2.74
N PRO A 184 -29.00 12.83 2.47
CA PRO A 184 -28.97 13.74 1.31
C PRO A 184 -27.87 14.82 1.33
N THR A 185 -27.35 15.19 2.51
CA THR A 185 -26.34 16.25 2.66
C THR A 185 -25.25 15.85 3.66
N VAL A 186 -24.07 16.48 3.51
CA VAL A 186 -22.96 16.31 4.46
C VAL A 186 -23.32 16.82 5.86
N GLN A 187 -24.14 17.87 5.97
CA GLN A 187 -24.62 18.38 7.27
C GLN A 187 -25.59 17.41 7.95
N ALA A 188 -26.50 16.76 7.21
CA ALA A 188 -27.35 15.70 7.75
C ALA A 188 -26.52 14.48 8.20
N THR A 189 -25.48 14.15 7.43
CA THR A 189 -24.49 13.12 7.77
C THR A 189 -23.71 13.46 9.04
N PHE A 190 -23.30 14.71 9.25
CA PHE A 190 -22.62 15.10 10.49
C PHE A 190 -23.58 15.14 11.69
N ALA A 191 -24.83 15.58 11.49
CA ALA A 191 -25.84 15.60 12.54
C ALA A 191 -26.19 14.18 13.04
N SER A 192 -26.31 13.18 12.15
CA SER A 192 -26.59 11.78 12.55
C SER A 192 -25.45 11.10 13.31
N LEU A 193 -24.26 11.72 13.32
CA LEU A 193 -23.06 11.26 14.02
C LEU A 193 -22.72 12.10 15.26
N ALA A 194 -23.39 13.24 15.49
CA ALA A 194 -22.98 14.24 16.47
C ALA A 194 -22.90 13.70 17.91
N GLU A 195 -23.86 12.85 18.29
CA GLU A 195 -23.91 12.20 19.61
C GLU A 195 -23.11 10.89 19.70
N ARG A 196 -22.55 10.39 18.59
CA ARG A 196 -21.68 9.21 18.64
C ARG A 196 -20.35 9.57 19.30
N PRO A 197 -19.84 8.75 20.23
CA PRO A 197 -18.52 8.98 20.82
C PRO A 197 -17.42 8.85 19.77
N LEU A 198 -16.31 9.55 20.00
CA LEU A 198 -15.05 9.25 19.30
C LEU A 198 -14.62 7.84 19.69
N VAL A 199 -14.11 7.07 18.73
CA VAL A 199 -13.72 5.67 18.94
C VAL A 199 -12.39 5.55 19.70
N PHE A 200 -11.59 6.61 19.69
CA PHE A 200 -10.38 6.77 20.50
C PHE A 200 -10.06 8.27 20.62
N THR A 201 -9.23 8.63 21.60
CA THR A 201 -8.74 10.00 21.79
C THR A 201 -7.96 10.48 20.56
N PRO A 202 -8.24 11.66 19.99
CA PRO A 202 -7.48 12.18 18.85
C PRO A 202 -5.97 12.16 19.10
N GLY A 203 -5.21 11.61 18.16
CA GLY A 203 -3.75 11.43 18.25
C GLY A 203 -3.26 10.14 18.93
N SER A 204 -4.10 9.38 19.65
CA SER A 204 -3.61 8.19 20.39
C SER A 204 -3.48 6.91 19.54
N ALA A 205 -4.21 6.84 18.43
CA ALA A 205 -4.19 5.73 17.48
C ALA A 205 -4.40 6.22 16.04
N SER A 206 -4.11 5.37 15.06
CA SER A 206 -4.55 5.55 13.67
C SER A 206 -5.67 4.57 13.34
N ARG A 207 -6.79 5.07 12.82
CA ARG A 207 -7.87 4.26 12.24
C ARG A 207 -8.43 4.93 11.01
N TYR A 208 -8.30 4.26 9.88
CA TYR A 208 -8.86 4.70 8.61
C TYR A 208 -10.39 4.88 8.72
N THR A 209 -10.89 6.01 8.21
CA THR A 209 -12.32 6.38 8.21
C THR A 209 -12.59 7.43 7.14
N GLN A 210 -13.67 7.28 6.39
CA GLN A 210 -14.02 8.17 5.28
C GLN A 210 -14.59 9.50 5.76
N THR A 211 -15.20 9.54 6.96
CA THR A 211 -15.70 10.76 7.61
C THR A 211 -14.67 11.88 7.66
N ASN A 212 -13.38 11.56 7.84
CA ASN A 212 -12.30 12.54 7.81
C ASN A 212 -12.25 13.31 6.50
N TYR A 213 -12.44 12.62 5.37
CA TYR A 213 -12.39 13.21 4.05
C TYR A 213 -13.67 13.96 3.68
N LEU A 214 -14.80 13.69 4.34
CA LEU A 214 -15.96 14.58 4.25
C LEU A 214 -15.64 15.95 4.88
N VAL A 215 -15.00 15.97 6.05
CA VAL A 215 -14.59 17.22 6.72
C VAL A 215 -13.51 17.94 5.91
N LEU A 216 -12.50 17.23 5.40
CA LEU A 216 -11.44 17.84 4.57
C LEU A 216 -11.99 18.37 3.24
N THR A 217 -12.95 17.68 2.61
CA THR A 217 -13.61 18.17 1.38
C THR A 217 -14.41 19.44 1.68
N LEU A 218 -15.20 19.46 2.75
CA LEU A 218 -15.94 20.67 3.16
C LEU A 218 -15.02 21.84 3.54
N LEU A 219 -13.83 21.56 4.10
CA LEU A 219 -12.79 22.58 4.35
C LEU A 219 -12.33 23.20 3.03
N LEU A 220 -12.03 22.39 2.01
CA LEU A 220 -11.67 22.89 0.69
C LEU A 220 -12.79 23.72 0.07
N GLU A 221 -14.04 23.24 0.11
CA GLU A 221 -15.20 23.96 -0.43
C GLU A 221 -15.40 25.31 0.27
N THR A 222 -15.18 25.38 1.58
CA THR A 222 -15.24 26.62 2.36
C THR A 222 -14.11 27.58 2.00
N GLN A 223 -12.87 27.10 1.87
CA GLN A 223 -11.70 27.93 1.61
C GLN A 223 -11.57 28.40 0.14
N TYR A 224 -12.15 27.68 -0.81
CA TYR A 224 -12.17 28.05 -2.23
C TYR A 224 -13.52 28.64 -2.70
N GLY A 225 -14.59 28.54 -1.92
CA GLY A 225 -15.92 29.05 -2.26
C GLY A 225 -16.58 28.33 -3.45
N LYS A 226 -16.22 27.07 -3.71
CA LYS A 226 -16.64 26.29 -4.89
C LYS A 226 -16.86 24.80 -4.52
N PRO A 227 -17.73 24.07 -5.23
CA PRO A 227 -17.84 22.62 -5.08
C PRO A 227 -16.54 21.88 -5.40
N TYR A 228 -16.24 20.80 -4.69
CA TYR A 228 -14.99 20.05 -4.82
C TYR A 228 -14.64 19.61 -6.25
N PRO A 229 -15.56 19.11 -7.10
CA PRO A 229 -15.24 18.76 -8.49
C PRO A 229 -14.72 19.95 -9.31
N GLN A 230 -15.19 21.17 -9.02
CA GLN A 230 -14.65 22.38 -9.66
C GLN A 230 -13.25 22.70 -9.13
N ILE A 231 -13.03 22.63 -7.80
CA ILE A 231 -11.71 22.86 -7.21
C ILE A 231 -10.67 21.90 -7.80
N ALA A 232 -10.95 20.60 -7.81
CA ALA A 232 -10.04 19.59 -8.35
C ALA A 232 -9.75 19.81 -9.85
N SER A 233 -10.78 20.15 -10.64
CA SER A 233 -10.64 20.47 -12.06
C SER A 233 -9.77 21.71 -12.30
N GLU A 234 -10.00 22.80 -11.56
CA GLU A 234 -9.28 24.05 -11.71
C GLU A 234 -7.83 23.99 -11.21
N ARG A 235 -7.58 23.27 -10.12
CA ARG A 235 -6.30 23.27 -9.39
C ARG A 235 -5.38 22.10 -9.74
N ILE A 236 -5.90 21.00 -10.27
CA ILE A 236 -5.13 19.80 -10.62
C ILE A 236 -5.40 19.37 -12.07
N LEU A 237 -6.64 19.05 -12.44
CA LEU A 237 -6.88 18.31 -13.69
C LEU A 237 -6.57 19.12 -14.95
N ARG A 238 -7.08 20.37 -15.06
CA ARG A 238 -6.82 21.21 -16.24
C ARG A 238 -5.36 21.67 -16.32
N PRO A 239 -4.70 22.15 -15.25
CA PRO A 239 -3.28 22.52 -15.31
C PRO A 239 -2.36 21.38 -15.77
N LEU A 240 -2.64 20.15 -15.36
CA LEU A 240 -1.84 18.96 -15.72
C LEU A 240 -2.31 18.27 -17.00
N GLY A 241 -3.32 18.80 -17.69
CA GLY A 241 -3.86 18.19 -18.91
C GLY A 241 -4.43 16.78 -18.71
N MET A 242 -5.00 16.51 -17.53
CA MET A 242 -5.63 15.23 -17.19
C MET A 242 -7.05 15.16 -17.78
N LYS A 243 -7.11 14.86 -19.09
CA LYS A 243 -8.33 14.92 -19.91
C LYS A 243 -9.23 13.69 -19.79
N HIS A 244 -8.73 12.59 -19.22
CA HIS A 244 -9.45 11.32 -19.04
C HIS A 244 -9.62 11.00 -17.56
N THR A 245 -9.81 12.04 -16.75
CA THR A 245 -10.03 11.95 -15.31
C THR A 245 -11.40 12.52 -14.95
N PHE A 246 -12.21 11.72 -14.26
CA PHE A 246 -13.63 11.94 -14.03
C PHE A 246 -13.94 11.82 -12.53
N LEU A 247 -14.73 12.76 -12.01
CA LEU A 247 -15.14 12.83 -10.60
C LEU A 247 -16.66 12.67 -10.52
N GLY A 248 -17.10 11.58 -9.91
CA GLY A 248 -18.50 11.17 -9.91
C GLY A 248 -18.84 10.26 -11.08
N ALA A 249 -19.40 9.08 -10.80
CA ALA A 249 -19.88 8.16 -11.83
C ALA A 249 -20.79 8.80 -12.90
N PRO A 250 -21.67 9.79 -12.60
CA PRO A 250 -22.48 10.48 -13.63
C PRO A 250 -21.68 11.31 -14.66
N THR A 251 -20.39 11.57 -14.42
CA THR A 251 -19.52 12.33 -15.34
C THR A 251 -18.78 11.45 -16.36
N LEU A 252 -18.91 10.13 -16.25
CA LEU A 252 -18.17 9.16 -17.05
C LEU A 252 -18.56 9.17 -18.54
N PRO A 253 -17.60 8.88 -19.44
CA PRO A 253 -17.90 8.67 -20.85
C PRO A 253 -18.66 7.35 -21.08
N LYS A 254 -19.37 7.26 -22.21
CA LYS A 254 -20.18 6.08 -22.58
C LYS A 254 -19.35 4.82 -22.89
N SER A 255 -18.05 4.96 -23.07
CA SER A 255 -17.12 3.89 -23.46
C SER A 255 -15.72 4.15 -22.88
N GLY A 256 -14.88 3.12 -22.84
CA GLY A 256 -13.52 3.20 -22.28
C GLY A 256 -13.45 3.03 -20.76
N VAL A 257 -14.57 3.09 -20.04
CA VAL A 257 -14.61 2.79 -18.60
C VAL A 257 -14.56 1.29 -18.35
N LEU A 258 -13.57 0.84 -17.59
CA LEU A 258 -13.47 -0.55 -17.18
C LEU A 258 -14.46 -0.86 -16.06
N LYS A 259 -15.19 -1.96 -16.23
CA LYS A 259 -15.99 -2.56 -15.17
C LYS A 259 -15.07 -3.15 -14.10
N ALA A 260 -15.37 -2.90 -12.83
CA ALA A 260 -14.68 -3.53 -11.72
C ALA A 260 -15.26 -4.93 -11.42
N TYR A 261 -14.39 -5.84 -11.00
CA TYR A 261 -14.70 -7.23 -10.71
C TYR A 261 -14.19 -7.64 -9.32
N ALA A 262 -14.93 -8.55 -8.68
CA ALA A 262 -14.54 -9.26 -7.47
C ALA A 262 -14.53 -10.76 -7.73
N GLY A 263 -13.55 -11.46 -7.15
CA GLY A 263 -13.44 -12.91 -7.16
C GLY A 263 -14.45 -13.56 -6.22
N LYS A 264 -15.30 -14.45 -6.74
CA LYS A 264 -16.25 -15.24 -5.95
C LYS A 264 -16.32 -16.68 -6.46
N GLY A 265 -16.04 -17.64 -5.59
CA GLY A 265 -16.09 -19.07 -5.95
C GLY A 265 -15.15 -19.46 -7.10
N GLY A 266 -13.98 -18.83 -7.21
CA GLY A 266 -13.02 -19.09 -8.28
C GLY A 266 -13.41 -18.50 -9.65
N LYS A 267 -14.34 -17.53 -9.69
CA LYS A 267 -14.74 -16.81 -10.91
C LYS A 267 -14.72 -15.29 -10.68
N LEU A 268 -14.54 -14.54 -11.76
CA LEU A 268 -14.84 -13.10 -11.76
C LEU A 268 -16.36 -12.90 -11.68
N THR A 269 -16.77 -12.01 -10.79
CA THR A 269 -18.14 -11.49 -10.68
C THR A 269 -18.08 -9.98 -10.65
N ASP A 270 -19.13 -9.30 -11.07
CA ASP A 270 -19.18 -7.83 -11.03
C ASP A 270 -18.97 -7.32 -9.59
N ALA A 271 -18.12 -6.31 -9.42
CA ALA A 271 -17.99 -5.64 -8.14
C ALA A 271 -19.23 -4.76 -7.86
N GLU A 272 -19.58 -4.61 -6.59
CA GLU A 272 -20.65 -3.71 -6.16
C GLU A 272 -20.30 -2.26 -6.58
N THR A 273 -21.23 -1.61 -7.29
CA THR A 273 -21.11 -0.19 -7.64
C THR A 273 -21.83 0.63 -6.59
N VAL A 274 -21.07 1.37 -5.79
CA VAL A 274 -21.63 2.23 -4.73
C VAL A 274 -22.02 3.58 -5.33
N PRO A 275 -23.30 4.02 -5.21
CA PRO A 275 -23.76 5.31 -5.73
C PRO A 275 -23.34 6.44 -4.77
N TRP A 276 -22.05 6.77 -4.77
CA TRP A 276 -21.49 7.81 -3.90
C TRP A 276 -22.21 9.16 -4.08
N PRO A 277 -22.64 9.83 -3.00
CA PRO A 277 -23.17 11.19 -3.10
C PRO A 277 -22.04 12.19 -3.42
N VAL A 278 -22.37 13.30 -4.07
CA VAL A 278 -21.39 14.29 -4.56
C VAL A 278 -20.41 14.77 -3.47
N TYR A 279 -20.90 14.96 -2.24
CA TYR A 279 -20.07 15.40 -1.10
C TYR A 279 -19.02 14.36 -0.66
N SER A 280 -19.04 13.15 -1.20
CA SER A 280 -18.13 12.05 -0.88
C SER A 280 -17.12 11.71 -1.99
N TYR A 281 -17.23 12.33 -3.18
CA TYR A 281 -16.36 12.06 -4.33
C TYR A 281 -14.87 12.20 -4.00
N GLY A 282 -14.50 13.14 -3.13
CA GLY A 282 -13.11 13.36 -2.68
C GLY A 282 -12.47 12.17 -1.96
N HIS A 283 -13.25 11.17 -1.51
CA HIS A 283 -12.71 10.00 -0.82
C HIS A 283 -12.82 8.68 -1.61
N SER A 284 -13.71 8.54 -2.60
CA SER A 284 -13.87 7.27 -3.32
C SER A 284 -14.34 7.29 -4.79
N ASP A 285 -14.79 8.40 -5.37
CA ASP A 285 -15.48 8.39 -6.69
C ASP A 285 -14.68 9.10 -7.79
N LEU A 286 -13.39 8.74 -7.90
CA LEU A 286 -12.47 9.16 -8.96
C LEU A 286 -12.20 8.01 -9.93
N PHE A 287 -12.21 8.34 -11.21
CA PHE A 287 -11.91 7.42 -12.31
C PHE A 287 -10.88 8.07 -13.23
N LEU A 288 -9.84 7.35 -13.64
CA LEU A 288 -8.78 7.91 -14.50
C LEU A 288 -8.01 6.83 -15.30
N THR A 289 -7.24 7.27 -16.28
CA THR A 289 -6.29 6.41 -17.01
C THR A 289 -4.93 6.36 -16.31
N LEU A 290 -4.14 5.33 -16.61
CA LEU A 290 -2.77 5.18 -16.09
C LEU A 290 -1.91 6.42 -16.37
N ASP A 291 -2.04 7.00 -17.57
CA ASP A 291 -1.26 8.16 -17.99
C ASP A 291 -1.67 9.45 -17.27
N ASP A 292 -2.96 9.64 -16.96
CA ASP A 292 -3.41 10.82 -16.20
C ASP A 292 -2.91 10.75 -14.74
N LEU A 293 -2.99 9.58 -14.09
CA LEU A 293 -2.42 9.38 -12.75
C LEU A 293 -0.90 9.55 -12.74
N ALA A 294 -0.22 9.10 -13.79
CA ALA A 294 1.21 9.33 -13.98
C ALA A 294 1.56 10.82 -14.12
N ARG A 295 0.72 11.63 -14.80
CA ARG A 295 0.88 13.10 -14.84
C ARG A 295 0.74 13.73 -13.45
N PHE A 296 -0.29 13.33 -12.69
CA PHE A 296 -0.48 13.81 -11.31
C PHE A 296 0.74 13.54 -10.43
N LEU A 297 1.25 12.30 -10.42
CA LEU A 297 2.39 11.91 -9.58
C LEU A 297 3.71 12.52 -10.04
N LYS A 298 3.89 12.72 -11.35
CA LYS A 298 5.06 13.42 -11.91
C LYS A 298 5.05 14.93 -11.62
N ALA A 299 3.88 15.55 -11.53
CA ALA A 299 3.74 16.93 -11.09
C ALA A 299 4.04 17.07 -9.59
N ILE A 300 3.58 16.12 -8.76
CA ILE A 300 3.95 16.02 -7.34
C ILE A 300 5.48 15.90 -7.19
N SER A 301 6.13 14.94 -7.87
CA SER A 301 7.57 14.70 -7.70
C SER A 301 8.46 15.86 -8.13
N ARG A 302 8.01 16.64 -9.11
CA ARG A 302 8.69 17.86 -9.55
C ARG A 302 8.45 19.08 -8.65
N GLY A 303 7.49 18.99 -7.74
CA GLY A 303 7.08 20.10 -6.89
C GLY A 303 6.16 21.12 -7.59
N GLU A 304 5.51 20.73 -8.69
CA GLU A 304 4.62 21.59 -9.49
C GLU A 304 3.27 21.85 -8.80
N LEU A 305 2.81 20.91 -7.96
CA LEU A 305 1.57 21.07 -7.18
C LEU A 305 1.80 21.53 -5.74
N VAL A 306 2.85 21.05 -5.08
CA VAL A 306 3.30 21.42 -3.72
C VAL A 306 4.82 21.37 -3.77
N GLY A 307 5.53 22.40 -3.33
CA GLY A 307 6.98 22.50 -3.46
C GLY A 307 7.72 21.36 -2.73
N LYS A 308 8.84 20.89 -3.30
CA LYS A 308 9.61 19.74 -2.76
C LYS A 308 10.02 19.92 -1.29
N GLN A 309 10.33 21.15 -0.87
CA GLN A 309 10.65 21.48 0.53
C GLN A 309 9.42 21.30 1.45
N ALA A 310 8.24 21.74 1.01
CA ALA A 310 7.00 21.52 1.75
C ALA A 310 6.65 20.02 1.78
N LEU A 311 6.79 19.29 0.65
CA LEU A 311 6.60 17.83 0.63
C LEU A 311 7.51 17.11 1.65
N GLN A 312 8.80 17.45 1.72
CA GLN A 312 9.73 16.88 2.70
C GLN A 312 9.26 17.10 4.16
N GLN A 313 8.68 18.25 4.45
CA GLN A 313 8.18 18.61 5.80
C GLN A 313 6.80 17.99 6.10
N LEU A 314 5.94 17.87 5.08
CA LEU A 314 4.57 17.40 5.20
C LEU A 314 4.48 15.87 5.17
N TRP A 315 5.37 15.19 4.46
CA TRP A 315 5.48 13.72 4.44
C TRP A 315 6.25 13.14 5.63
N GLN A 316 6.01 13.69 6.81
CA GLN A 316 6.44 13.13 8.09
C GLN A 316 5.24 12.48 8.79
N PRO A 317 5.25 11.16 9.08
CA PRO A 317 4.18 10.52 9.82
C PRO A 317 4.13 11.07 11.26
N PRO A 318 2.95 11.32 11.84
CA PRO A 318 2.85 11.86 13.19
C PRO A 318 3.31 10.82 14.21
N ARG A 319 3.89 11.25 15.32
CA ARG A 319 4.02 10.39 16.50
C ARG A 319 2.66 10.28 17.19
N LEU A 320 2.23 9.04 17.43
CA LEU A 320 1.07 8.75 18.28
C LEU A 320 1.46 8.93 19.76
N THR A 321 0.48 8.98 20.67
CA THR A 321 0.74 9.12 22.12
C THR A 321 1.48 7.92 22.77
N ASN A 322 1.86 6.91 21.99
CA ASN A 322 2.68 5.77 22.38
C ASN A 322 4.03 5.73 21.62
N ASP A 323 4.48 6.90 21.14
CA ASP A 323 5.70 7.14 20.36
C ASP A 323 5.85 6.39 19.03
N ARG A 324 4.88 5.56 18.65
CA ARG A 324 4.89 4.89 17.34
C ARG A 324 4.48 5.85 16.22
N PRO A 325 5.04 5.70 15.00
CA PRO A 325 4.59 6.46 13.85
C PRO A 325 3.14 6.09 13.48
N GLY A 326 2.37 7.09 13.07
CA GLY A 326 1.08 6.93 12.42
C GLY A 326 1.21 6.29 11.02
N MET A 327 0.11 5.74 10.51
CA MET A 327 0.11 5.04 9.21
C MET A 327 0.12 5.98 7.98
N PHE A 328 -0.04 7.29 8.20
CA PHE A 328 -0.20 8.28 7.14
C PHE A 328 0.63 9.53 7.44
N ALA A 329 1.17 10.15 6.40
CA ALA A 329 1.88 11.41 6.43
C ALA A 329 1.16 12.43 5.53
N THR A 330 0.41 13.33 6.16
CA THR A 330 -0.43 14.38 5.53
C THR A 330 -1.36 13.82 4.45
N GLY A 331 -2.05 12.72 4.77
CA GLY A 331 -3.05 12.08 3.91
C GLY A 331 -2.51 11.08 2.88
N TRP A 332 -1.20 10.83 2.87
CA TRP A 332 -0.56 9.77 2.07
C TRP A 332 -0.15 8.62 2.99
N GLU A 333 -0.45 7.36 2.64
CA GLU A 333 -0.03 6.19 3.41
C GLU A 333 1.51 6.10 3.43
N TYR A 334 2.09 6.06 4.63
CA TYR A 334 3.54 6.05 4.84
C TYR A 334 4.07 4.63 5.12
N GLY A 335 5.27 4.33 4.64
CA GLY A 335 5.98 3.10 4.95
C GLY A 335 7.40 3.07 4.40
N GLU A 336 7.99 1.88 4.35
CA GLU A 336 9.39 1.64 4.01
C GLU A 336 9.52 0.41 3.09
N SER A 337 10.45 0.49 2.14
CA SER A 337 10.85 -0.58 1.22
C SER A 337 12.37 -0.53 1.06
N GLY A 338 13.08 -1.47 1.70
CA GLY A 338 14.54 -1.49 1.75
C GLY A 338 15.13 -0.18 2.29
N ALA A 339 15.88 0.54 1.44
CA ALA A 339 16.50 1.82 1.76
C ALA A 339 15.61 3.04 1.45
N TYR A 340 14.38 2.85 0.98
CA TYR A 340 13.45 3.92 0.61
C TYR A 340 12.32 4.05 1.64
N HIS A 341 12.00 5.28 2.02
CA HIS A 341 10.69 5.62 2.52
C HIS A 341 9.70 5.68 1.35
N HIS A 342 8.42 5.45 1.61
CA HIS A 342 7.38 5.58 0.59
C HIS A 342 6.15 6.31 1.11
N VAL A 343 5.52 7.09 0.24
CA VAL A 343 4.20 7.68 0.44
C VAL A 343 3.26 7.27 -0.70
N GLY A 344 1.96 7.14 -0.45
CA GLY A 344 1.04 6.73 -1.51
C GLY A 344 -0.40 6.53 -1.06
N HIS A 345 -1.15 5.71 -1.79
CA HIS A 345 -2.45 5.21 -1.33
C HIS A 345 -2.84 3.92 -2.08
N ASP A 346 -3.72 3.15 -1.44
CA ASP A 346 -4.37 1.98 -2.02
C ASP A 346 -5.84 2.29 -2.36
N GLY A 347 -6.38 1.69 -3.42
CA GLY A 347 -7.75 1.89 -3.88
C GLY A 347 -8.50 0.56 -4.03
N GLY A 348 -9.44 0.28 -3.12
CA GLY A 348 -10.38 -0.84 -3.25
C GLY A 348 -9.73 -2.22 -3.41
N THR A 349 -8.56 -2.42 -2.77
CA THR A 349 -7.58 -3.52 -2.96
C THR A 349 -7.04 -3.73 -4.38
N GLN A 350 -7.58 -3.05 -5.39
CA GLN A 350 -7.27 -3.21 -6.81
C GLN A 350 -6.21 -2.22 -7.33
N VAL A 351 -6.12 -1.04 -6.73
CA VAL A 351 -5.18 0.02 -7.15
C VAL A 351 -4.16 0.26 -6.05
N ARG A 352 -2.91 0.51 -6.44
CA ARG A 352 -1.85 0.96 -5.53
C ARG A 352 -0.92 1.94 -6.20
N VAL A 353 -0.58 3.00 -5.48
CA VAL A 353 0.36 4.04 -5.89
C VAL A 353 1.41 4.19 -4.81
N ARG A 354 2.69 4.25 -5.19
CA ARG A 354 3.80 4.62 -4.28
C ARG A 354 4.75 5.61 -4.96
N PHE A 355 5.09 6.66 -4.22
CA PHE A 355 6.23 7.54 -4.46
C PHE A 355 7.29 7.14 -3.42
N LEU A 356 8.45 6.64 -3.87
CA LEU A 356 9.53 6.13 -3.02
C LEU A 356 10.74 7.05 -3.12
N PHE A 357 11.37 7.34 -1.99
CA PHE A 357 12.49 8.27 -1.86
C PHE A 357 13.39 7.91 -0.68
N LYS A 358 14.65 8.35 -0.70
CA LYS A 358 15.62 8.14 0.41
C LYS A 358 15.48 9.27 1.43
N ASP A 359 16.59 9.84 1.91
CA ASP A 359 16.58 10.96 2.86
C ASP A 359 15.86 12.20 2.33
N LYS A 360 15.78 12.36 1.00
CA LYS A 360 15.19 13.52 0.32
C LYS A 360 14.19 13.09 -0.75
N VAL A 361 13.10 13.84 -0.88
CA VAL A 361 12.12 13.73 -1.99
C VAL A 361 12.75 14.04 -3.36
N ASP A 362 13.92 14.68 -3.40
CA ASP A 362 14.66 14.99 -4.63
C ASP A 362 15.92 14.12 -4.78
N GLY A 363 16.29 13.83 -6.03
CA GLY A 363 17.28 12.79 -6.38
C GLY A 363 16.62 11.42 -6.55
N ASP A 364 17.35 10.35 -6.24
CA ASP A 364 16.99 8.93 -6.42
C ASP A 364 15.59 8.58 -5.88
N ASN A 365 14.58 8.64 -6.75
CA ASN A 365 13.17 8.44 -6.43
C ASN A 365 12.45 7.57 -7.46
N PHE A 366 11.51 6.75 -6.99
CA PHE A 366 10.66 5.91 -7.84
C PHE A 366 9.20 6.33 -7.74
N ILE A 367 8.48 6.25 -8.87
CA ILE A 367 7.02 6.30 -8.90
C ILE A 367 6.53 4.96 -9.41
N VAL A 368 5.75 4.24 -8.62
CA VAL A 368 5.18 2.96 -8.99
C VAL A 368 3.66 3.04 -8.92
N ILE A 369 3.01 2.69 -10.02
CA ILE A 369 1.56 2.64 -10.16
C ILE A 369 1.19 1.22 -10.57
N TYR A 370 0.26 0.60 -9.84
CA TYR A 370 -0.43 -0.61 -10.27
C TYR A 370 -1.93 -0.35 -10.26
N LEU A 371 -2.56 -0.49 -11.42
CA LEU A 371 -4.01 -0.50 -11.61
C LEU A 371 -4.43 -1.92 -11.97
N THR A 372 -5.50 -2.43 -11.36
CA THR A 372 -6.31 -3.50 -11.93
C THR A 372 -7.78 -3.16 -11.78
N ASN A 373 -8.65 -3.78 -12.57
CA ASN A 373 -10.09 -3.76 -12.39
C ASN A 373 -10.62 -5.06 -11.75
N GLY A 374 -9.77 -5.87 -11.12
CA GLY A 374 -10.17 -7.04 -10.34
C GLY A 374 -9.53 -8.35 -10.77
N SER A 375 -9.66 -9.36 -9.90
CA SER A 375 -9.07 -10.69 -10.11
C SER A 375 -9.89 -11.82 -9.48
N VAL A 376 -9.76 -13.03 -10.03
CA VAL A 376 -10.43 -14.25 -9.53
C VAL A 376 -10.10 -14.53 -8.07
N ARG A 377 -8.89 -14.20 -7.63
CA ARG A 377 -8.40 -14.44 -6.25
C ARG A 377 -8.55 -13.25 -5.30
N ASN A 378 -9.11 -12.12 -5.74
CA ASN A 378 -9.11 -10.85 -5.00
C ASN A 378 -7.72 -10.43 -4.53
N VAL A 379 -6.70 -10.60 -5.38
CA VAL A 379 -5.32 -10.33 -4.99
C VAL A 379 -5.14 -8.89 -4.51
N TRP A 380 -4.50 -8.71 -3.37
CA TRP A 380 -4.17 -7.40 -2.84
C TRP A 380 -3.14 -6.71 -3.75
N SER A 381 -3.46 -5.50 -4.19
CA SER A 381 -2.61 -4.65 -5.02
C SER A 381 -1.23 -4.37 -4.42
N ARG A 382 -1.02 -4.60 -3.11
CA ARG A 382 0.32 -4.68 -2.51
C ARG A 382 1.19 -5.75 -3.17
N VAL A 383 0.73 -6.99 -3.23
CA VAL A 383 1.48 -8.11 -3.82
C VAL A 383 1.82 -7.80 -5.28
N LEU A 384 0.86 -7.22 -5.99
CA LEU A 384 1.01 -6.80 -7.38
C LEU A 384 2.05 -5.68 -7.55
N LEU A 385 2.01 -4.62 -6.75
CA LEU A 385 2.99 -3.53 -6.80
C LEU A 385 4.39 -3.98 -6.36
N ASP A 386 4.47 -4.75 -5.28
CA ASP A 386 5.74 -5.26 -4.75
C ASP A 386 6.41 -6.18 -5.81
N SER A 387 5.66 -7.08 -6.49
CA SER A 387 6.20 -7.89 -7.61
C SER A 387 6.61 -7.05 -8.84
N ALA A 388 5.91 -5.95 -9.15
CA ALA A 388 6.30 -5.05 -10.23
C ALA A 388 7.61 -4.30 -9.92
N MET A 389 7.84 -3.92 -8.66
CA MET A 389 9.11 -3.36 -8.19
C MET A 389 10.26 -4.37 -8.32
N ALA A 390 10.02 -5.61 -7.88
CA ALA A 390 10.99 -6.70 -7.99
C ALA A 390 11.47 -6.94 -9.43
N ALA A 391 10.56 -6.91 -10.40
CA ALA A 391 10.87 -7.12 -11.81
C ALA A 391 11.50 -5.89 -12.49
N ALA A 392 11.16 -4.67 -12.07
CA ALA A 392 11.61 -3.44 -12.72
C ALA A 392 12.96 -2.91 -12.20
N ALA A 393 13.28 -3.17 -10.94
CA ALA A 393 14.48 -2.65 -10.28
C ALA A 393 14.95 -3.60 -9.15
N PRO A 394 15.33 -4.86 -9.48
CA PRO A 394 15.64 -5.90 -8.50
C PRO A 394 16.77 -5.53 -7.53
N ASP A 395 17.79 -4.81 -8.00
CA ASP A 395 18.94 -4.38 -7.18
C ASP A 395 18.55 -3.32 -6.13
N GLN A 396 17.50 -2.54 -6.41
CA GLN A 396 16.97 -1.52 -5.50
C GLN A 396 15.93 -2.08 -4.52
N PHE A 397 15.24 -3.16 -4.91
CA PHE A 397 14.11 -3.76 -4.17
C PHE A 397 14.33 -5.25 -3.84
N PRO A 398 15.43 -5.62 -3.14
CA PRO A 398 15.78 -7.01 -2.88
C PRO A 398 14.80 -7.74 -1.95
N GLN A 399 14.03 -7.03 -1.13
CA GLN A 399 13.02 -7.65 -0.25
C GLN A 399 11.75 -8.01 -1.03
N GLU A 400 11.39 -7.21 -2.01
CA GLU A 400 10.32 -7.45 -2.95
C GLU A 400 10.69 -8.61 -3.90
N VAL A 401 11.96 -8.69 -4.34
CA VAL A 401 12.50 -9.86 -5.06
C VAL A 401 12.38 -11.13 -4.22
N LEU A 402 12.78 -11.09 -2.95
CA LEU A 402 12.64 -12.23 -2.04
C LEU A 402 11.17 -12.62 -1.82
N ALA A 403 10.27 -11.64 -1.66
CA ALA A 403 8.83 -11.90 -1.51
C ALA A 403 8.23 -12.59 -2.74
N GLU A 404 8.60 -12.15 -3.96
CA GLU A 404 8.19 -12.77 -5.21
C GLU A 404 8.74 -14.20 -5.37
N GLN A 405 10.02 -14.42 -5.04
CA GLN A 405 10.62 -15.77 -5.02
C GLN A 405 9.92 -16.71 -4.03
N LEU A 406 9.51 -16.21 -2.86
CA LEU A 406 8.76 -16.98 -1.87
C LEU A 406 7.34 -17.32 -2.34
N ILE A 407 6.69 -16.44 -3.12
CA ILE A 407 5.39 -16.73 -3.76
C ILE A 407 5.53 -17.82 -4.81
N ALA A 408 6.57 -17.76 -5.65
CA ALA A 408 6.87 -18.80 -6.64
C ALA A 408 7.15 -20.17 -5.97
N PHE A 409 7.93 -20.18 -4.89
CA PHE A 409 8.18 -21.38 -4.08
C PHE A 409 6.91 -21.93 -3.42
N ALA A 410 6.05 -21.05 -2.88
CA ALA A 410 4.78 -21.43 -2.29
C ALA A 410 3.86 -22.16 -3.29
N LEU A 411 3.87 -21.72 -4.55
CA LEU A 411 3.14 -22.36 -5.65
C LEU A 411 3.85 -23.61 -6.17
N GLY A 412 5.15 -23.78 -5.90
CA GLY A 412 5.97 -24.89 -6.40
C GLY A 412 6.46 -24.66 -7.83
N GLU A 413 6.47 -23.41 -8.28
CA GLU A 413 7.05 -22.98 -9.55
C GLU A 413 8.58 -23.03 -9.50
N THR A 414 9.16 -22.86 -8.31
CA THR A 414 10.61 -22.86 -8.04
C THR A 414 10.94 -23.67 -6.77
N GLY A 415 12.24 -23.99 -6.60
CA GLY A 415 12.77 -24.46 -5.31
C GLY A 415 12.81 -23.34 -4.27
N ALA A 416 13.12 -23.70 -3.01
CA ALA A 416 13.28 -22.72 -1.95
C ALA A 416 14.43 -21.73 -2.29
N PRO A 417 14.22 -20.41 -2.20
CA PRO A 417 15.27 -19.44 -2.48
C PRO A 417 16.38 -19.49 -1.42
N SER A 418 17.58 -19.01 -1.78
CA SER A 418 18.66 -18.76 -0.83
C SER A 418 18.31 -17.53 0.01
N ILE A 419 18.35 -17.64 1.34
CA ILE A 419 17.92 -16.58 2.26
C ILE A 419 18.98 -16.39 3.35
N ASP A 420 19.59 -15.20 3.40
CA ASP A 420 20.44 -14.79 4.51
C ASP A 420 19.61 -14.64 5.78
N LYS A 421 20.08 -15.21 6.90
CA LYS A 421 19.34 -15.27 8.16
C LYS A 421 19.39 -13.95 8.95
N THR A 422 18.81 -12.89 8.39
CA THR A 422 18.70 -11.57 9.04
C THR A 422 17.28 -11.31 9.58
N PRO A 423 17.11 -10.40 10.57
CA PRO A 423 15.77 -10.00 11.03
C PRO A 423 14.90 -9.35 9.95
N LEU A 424 15.52 -8.77 8.92
CA LEU A 424 14.81 -8.22 7.75
C LEU A 424 14.29 -9.36 6.87
N SER A 425 15.13 -10.35 6.56
CA SER A 425 14.74 -11.55 5.80
C SER A 425 13.64 -12.35 6.52
N GLU A 426 13.73 -12.50 7.85
CA GLU A 426 12.68 -13.13 8.67
C GLU A 426 11.34 -12.39 8.53
N ARG A 427 11.37 -11.05 8.61
CA ARG A 427 10.18 -10.20 8.41
C ARG A 427 9.59 -10.43 7.01
N THR A 428 10.43 -10.45 5.98
CA THR A 428 9.99 -10.68 4.59
C THR A 428 9.40 -12.08 4.40
N VAL A 429 10.01 -13.14 4.95
CA VAL A 429 9.45 -14.50 4.93
C VAL A 429 8.07 -14.55 5.59
N ASN A 430 7.94 -13.95 6.76
CA ASN A 430 6.66 -13.89 7.47
C ASN A 430 5.59 -13.09 6.70
N THR A 431 5.94 -11.90 6.18
CA THR A 431 5.02 -11.06 5.40
C THR A 431 4.61 -11.73 4.09
N ALA A 432 5.53 -12.37 3.37
CA ALA A 432 5.22 -13.14 2.18
C ALA A 432 4.33 -14.35 2.51
N GLY A 433 4.57 -15.04 3.63
CA GLY A 433 3.71 -16.13 4.10
C GLY A 433 2.25 -15.70 4.32
N TYR A 434 2.03 -14.54 4.96
CA TYR A 434 0.69 -13.98 5.11
C TYR A 434 0.08 -13.52 3.78
N ALA A 435 0.87 -12.91 2.88
CA ALA A 435 0.40 -12.59 1.54
C ALA A 435 -0.03 -13.86 0.77
N VAL A 436 0.73 -14.95 0.84
CA VAL A 436 0.32 -16.23 0.23
C VAL A 436 -0.94 -16.77 0.89
N LEU A 437 -1.07 -16.69 2.23
CA LEU A 437 -2.26 -17.15 2.95
C LEU A 437 -3.54 -16.41 2.50
N GLU A 438 -3.47 -15.09 2.42
CA GLU A 438 -4.60 -14.22 2.05
C GLU A 438 -5.01 -14.36 0.58
N ASN A 439 -4.05 -14.59 -0.32
CA ASN A 439 -4.27 -14.48 -1.77
C ASN A 439 -4.28 -15.84 -2.51
N LEU A 440 -3.55 -16.84 -2.00
CA LEU A 440 -3.34 -18.14 -2.67
C LEU A 440 -3.86 -19.32 -1.85
N GLY A 441 -4.06 -19.13 -0.54
CA GLY A 441 -4.67 -20.09 0.37
C GLY A 441 -3.66 -20.81 1.27
N PRO A 442 -4.15 -21.55 2.28
CA PRO A 442 -3.32 -22.04 3.38
C PRO A 442 -2.37 -23.18 2.99
N ASP A 443 -2.65 -23.94 1.93
CA ASP A 443 -1.77 -25.01 1.45
C ASP A 443 -0.46 -24.47 0.84
N ALA A 444 -0.55 -23.41 0.05
CA ALA A 444 0.61 -22.71 -0.48
C ALA A 444 1.37 -21.99 0.65
N ALA A 445 0.64 -21.32 1.55
CA ALA A 445 1.22 -20.56 2.65
C ALA A 445 2.03 -21.44 3.60
N LEU A 446 1.57 -22.66 3.86
CA LEU A 446 2.25 -23.59 4.77
C LEU A 446 3.69 -23.86 4.34
N ARG A 447 3.98 -23.94 3.04
CA ARG A 447 5.36 -24.13 2.54
C ARG A 447 6.29 -22.99 2.98
N VAL A 448 5.80 -21.74 2.94
CA VAL A 448 6.58 -20.55 3.35
C VAL A 448 6.79 -20.52 4.86
N PHE A 449 5.78 -20.87 5.66
CA PHE A 449 5.92 -20.89 7.12
C PHE A 449 6.75 -22.10 7.62
N ASP A 450 6.64 -23.27 6.99
CA ASP A 450 7.51 -24.41 7.26
C ASP A 450 8.98 -24.05 6.97
N LEU A 451 9.27 -23.42 5.82
CA LEU A 451 10.58 -22.85 5.49
C LEU A 451 11.02 -21.81 6.52
N GLY A 452 10.12 -20.91 6.93
CA GLY A 452 10.36 -19.92 7.98
C GLY A 452 10.83 -20.54 9.29
N THR A 453 10.13 -21.56 9.81
CA THR A 453 10.54 -22.28 11.03
C THR A 453 11.84 -23.09 10.86
N THR A 454 12.20 -23.47 9.64
CA THR A 454 13.48 -24.15 9.33
C THR A 454 14.65 -23.16 9.29
N LEU A 455 14.42 -21.96 8.76
CA LEU A 455 15.44 -20.91 8.69
C LEU A 455 15.64 -20.23 10.05
N PHE A 456 14.55 -19.97 10.78
CA PHE A 456 14.50 -19.20 12.01
C PHE A 456 13.86 -20.02 13.16
N PRO A 457 14.47 -21.16 13.58
CA PRO A 457 13.87 -22.07 14.56
C PRO A 457 13.69 -21.45 15.95
N GLU A 458 14.45 -20.41 16.28
CA GLU A 458 14.34 -19.67 17.56
C GLU A 458 13.45 -18.42 17.47
N SER A 459 12.83 -18.12 16.32
CA SER A 459 11.87 -17.00 16.21
C SER A 459 10.47 -17.41 16.63
N ALA A 460 9.99 -16.87 17.74
CA ALA A 460 8.59 -16.99 18.15
C ALA A 460 7.62 -16.62 17.01
N ARG A 461 7.91 -15.56 16.24
CA ARG A 461 7.09 -15.08 15.11
C ARG A 461 6.97 -16.12 13.99
N ALA A 462 8.06 -16.81 13.65
CA ALA A 462 8.03 -17.85 12.62
C ALA A 462 7.07 -18.99 13.00
N TRP A 463 7.08 -19.39 14.28
CA TRP A 463 6.18 -20.40 14.83
C TRP A 463 4.73 -19.90 14.99
N GLU A 464 4.51 -18.63 15.32
CA GLU A 464 3.16 -18.01 15.34
C GLU A 464 2.50 -18.03 13.96
N GLY A 465 3.24 -17.67 12.91
CA GLY A 465 2.74 -17.70 11.53
C GLY A 465 2.35 -19.11 11.10
N ARG A 466 3.19 -20.10 11.40
CA ARG A 466 2.90 -21.53 11.17
C ARG A 466 1.67 -22.02 11.94
N ALA A 467 1.54 -21.63 13.22
CA ALA A 467 0.38 -21.95 14.04
C ALA A 467 -0.93 -21.39 13.45
N GLU A 468 -0.88 -20.18 12.90
CA GLU A 468 -2.04 -19.54 12.29
C GLU A 468 -2.46 -20.22 10.97
N VAL A 469 -1.50 -20.64 10.13
CA VAL A 469 -1.84 -21.42 8.93
C VAL A 469 -2.45 -22.77 9.29
N TYR A 470 -1.90 -23.52 10.25
CA TYR A 470 -2.55 -24.76 10.70
C TYR A 470 -3.95 -24.54 11.27
N ARG A 471 -4.19 -23.42 11.97
CA ARG A 471 -5.53 -23.03 12.43
C ARG A 471 -6.49 -22.81 11.25
N VAL A 472 -6.06 -22.11 10.20
CA VAL A 472 -6.86 -21.89 8.98
C VAL A 472 -7.08 -23.20 8.20
N LYS A 473 -6.12 -24.13 8.22
CA LYS A 473 -6.28 -25.48 7.65
C LYS A 473 -7.22 -26.41 8.42
N GLY A 474 -7.61 -26.06 9.65
CA GLY A 474 -8.37 -26.94 10.53
C GLY A 474 -7.55 -28.08 11.15
N ASP A 475 -6.22 -27.89 11.34
CA ASP A 475 -5.34 -28.82 12.07
C ASP A 475 -5.06 -28.26 13.49
N PRO A 476 -5.95 -28.51 14.49
CA PRO A 476 -5.84 -27.93 15.83
C PRO A 476 -4.70 -28.52 16.66
N ILE A 477 -4.13 -29.66 16.25
CA ILE A 477 -3.00 -30.30 16.92
C ILE A 477 -1.74 -29.53 16.56
N LYS A 478 -1.39 -29.44 15.26
CA LYS A 478 -0.18 -28.72 14.82
C LYS A 478 -0.24 -27.23 15.06
N ALA A 479 -1.44 -26.64 15.03
CA ALA A 479 -1.66 -25.26 15.43
C ALA A 479 -1.34 -25.03 16.92
N ARG A 480 -1.59 -26.02 17.78
CA ARG A 480 -1.26 -25.96 19.21
C ARG A 480 0.23 -26.15 19.43
N GLU A 481 0.82 -27.21 18.86
CA GLU A 481 2.27 -27.50 18.96
C GLU A 481 3.11 -26.30 18.52
N SER A 482 2.77 -25.70 17.37
CA SER A 482 3.46 -24.51 16.85
C SER A 482 3.29 -23.30 17.78
N ARG A 483 2.10 -23.12 18.38
CA ARG A 483 1.82 -22.01 19.31
C ARG A 483 2.46 -22.20 20.69
N GLU A 484 2.62 -23.43 21.14
CA GLU A 484 3.37 -23.77 22.36
C GLU A 484 4.85 -23.48 22.15
N LYS A 485 5.45 -23.92 21.04
CA LYS A 485 6.84 -23.58 20.68
C LYS A 485 7.05 -22.06 20.55
N ALA A 486 6.12 -21.32 19.94
CA ALA A 486 6.17 -19.86 19.91
C ALA A 486 6.18 -19.23 21.31
N ARG A 487 5.34 -19.72 22.23
CA ARG A 487 5.25 -19.24 23.62
C ARG A 487 6.49 -19.57 24.45
N GLU A 488 7.18 -20.66 24.16
CA GLU A 488 8.47 -20.98 24.78
C GLU A 488 9.54 -19.96 24.38
N LEU A 489 9.61 -19.64 23.09
CA LEU A 489 10.57 -18.70 22.51
C LEU A 489 10.27 -17.23 22.82
N ALA A 490 9.03 -16.91 23.20
CA ALA A 490 8.61 -15.56 23.60
C ALA A 490 8.83 -15.26 25.09
N LYS A 491 9.45 -16.17 25.85
CA LYS A 491 9.86 -15.91 27.24
C LYS A 491 11.07 -14.97 27.25
N PRO A 492 11.15 -14.03 28.21
CA PRO A 492 12.21 -13.04 28.30
C PRO A 492 13.57 -13.63 28.69
#